data_AF-A0A2J8QA38-F1
#
_entry.id   AF-A0A2J8QA38-F1
#
_cell.length_a   1.000
_cell.length_b   1.000
_cell.length_c   1.000
_cell.angle_alpha   90.00
_cell.angle_beta   90.00
_cell.angle_gamma   90.00
#
_symmetry.space_group_name_H-M   'P 1'
#
loop_
_entity.id
_entity.type
_entity.pdbx_description
1 polymer ?
#
loop_
_entity_poly.entity_id
_entity_poly.type
_entity_poly.pdbx_seq_one_letter_code
_entity_poly.pdbx_strand_id
1 'polypeptide(L)'
;MRFKTTAKDGLLLWRGDSPMRPNSDFISLGLRDGALVFSYNLGSGVASIMVNGSFNDGRWHRVKAVRDGQSGKITVDDYGARTGKSPGMMRQLNINGALYVGGMKEIALHTN
;
A
#
# COMPACT_ATOMS: atom_id res chain seq x y z
N MET A 1 4.01 -0.95 11.42
CA MET A 1 4.53 -2.34 11.37
C MET A 1 6.05 -2.32 11.33
N ARG A 2 6.69 -3.48 11.52
CA ARG A 2 8.10 -3.70 11.19
C ARG A 2 8.20 -4.87 10.21
N PHE A 3 9.09 -4.80 9.23
CA PHE A 3 9.34 -5.87 8.28
C PHE A 3 10.84 -6.03 8.02
N LYS A 4 11.23 -7.20 7.51
CA LYS A 4 12.59 -7.54 7.10
C LYS A 4 12.50 -8.43 5.86
N THR A 5 13.20 -8.06 4.80
CA THR A 5 13.17 -8.83 3.54
C THR A 5 14.45 -8.60 2.74
N THR A 6 14.74 -9.53 1.82
CA THR A 6 15.72 -9.33 0.73
C THR A 6 15.03 -9.26 -0.64
N ALA A 7 13.73 -9.55 -0.70
CA ALA A 7 12.93 -9.47 -1.92
C ALA A 7 12.66 -8.00 -2.31
N LYS A 8 12.80 -7.70 -3.60
CA LYS A 8 12.51 -6.36 -4.16
C LYS A 8 11.02 -6.09 -4.29
N ASP A 9 10.24 -7.14 -4.50
CA ASP A 9 8.79 -7.06 -4.69
C ASP A 9 8.09 -7.94 -3.66
N GLY A 10 6.98 -7.46 -3.12
CA GLY A 10 6.21 -8.23 -2.16
C GLY A 10 5.07 -7.46 -1.53
N LEU A 11 3.96 -8.15 -1.28
CA LEU A 11 2.82 -7.58 -0.58
C LEU A 11 3.03 -7.70 0.93
N LEU A 12 2.98 -6.59 1.65
CA LEU A 12 3.05 -6.58 3.12
C LEU A 12 1.65 -6.56 3.73
N LEU A 13 0.74 -5.78 3.16
CA LEU A 13 -0.64 -5.68 3.60
C LEU A 13 -1.56 -5.37 2.42
N TRP A 14 -2.72 -6.00 2.39
CA TRP A 14 -3.77 -5.67 1.43
C TRP A 14 -5.16 -5.85 2.05
N ARG A 15 -6.06 -4.95 1.68
CA ARG A 15 -7.50 -5.14 1.81
C ARG A 15 -8.21 -4.41 0.69
N GLY A 16 -9.18 -5.04 0.08
CA GLY A 16 -10.02 -4.46 -0.96
C GLY A 16 -11.13 -5.42 -1.33
N ASP A 17 -11.93 -5.02 -2.29
CA ASP A 17 -12.95 -5.90 -2.85
C ASP A 17 -12.32 -7.08 -3.62
N SER A 18 -12.95 -8.23 -3.52
CA SER A 18 -12.64 -9.45 -4.28
C SER A 18 -13.94 -9.97 -4.89
N PRO A 19 -14.07 -10.04 -6.23
CA PRO A 19 -13.07 -9.66 -7.24
C PRO A 19 -12.91 -8.13 -7.37
N MET A 20 -11.70 -7.69 -7.73
CA MET A 20 -11.37 -6.26 -7.86
C MET A 20 -11.87 -5.68 -9.19
N ARG A 21 -12.49 -4.50 -9.14
CA ARG A 21 -12.90 -3.71 -10.32
C ARG A 21 -12.04 -2.43 -10.42
N PRO A 22 -11.99 -1.73 -11.57
CA PRO A 22 -11.17 -0.52 -11.70
C PRO A 22 -11.44 0.56 -10.63
N ASN A 23 -12.69 0.68 -10.19
CA ASN A 23 -13.11 1.63 -9.17
C ASN A 23 -13.35 0.98 -7.80
N SER A 24 -12.90 -0.27 -7.60
CA SER A 24 -13.01 -0.90 -6.29
C SER A 24 -12.13 -0.18 -5.28
N ASP A 25 -12.68 -0.04 -4.08
CA ASP A 25 -11.95 0.49 -2.96
C ASP A 25 -10.89 -0.51 -2.51
N PHE A 26 -9.69 -0.02 -2.24
CA PHE A 26 -8.64 -0.84 -1.65
C PHE A 26 -7.66 0.02 -0.87
N ILE A 27 -6.89 -0.66 -0.02
CA ILE A 27 -5.71 -0.13 0.64
C ILE A 27 -4.62 -1.20 0.66
N SER A 28 -3.40 -0.83 0.30
CA SER A 28 -2.28 -1.74 0.25
C SER A 28 -0.97 -1.08 0.65
N LEU A 29 -0.07 -1.93 1.14
CA LEU A 29 1.31 -1.61 1.43
C LEU A 29 2.18 -2.76 0.94
N GLY A 30 3.23 -2.45 0.20
CA GLY A 30 4.17 -3.45 -0.29
C GLY A 30 5.47 -2.84 -0.77
N LEU A 31 6.37 -3.71 -1.22
CA LEU A 31 7.55 -3.30 -1.98
C LEU A 31 7.30 -3.47 -3.48
N ARG A 32 7.85 -2.54 -4.25
CA ARG A 32 7.98 -2.60 -5.70
C ARG A 32 9.36 -2.11 -6.08
N ASP A 33 10.15 -2.93 -6.75
CA ASP A 33 11.54 -2.61 -7.13
C ASP A 33 12.41 -2.11 -5.96
N GLY A 34 12.16 -2.63 -4.74
CA GLY A 34 12.84 -2.24 -3.51
C GLY A 34 12.31 -0.96 -2.85
N ALA A 35 11.49 -0.18 -3.54
CA ALA A 35 10.81 0.99 -2.96
C ALA A 35 9.56 0.57 -2.18
N LEU A 36 9.26 1.27 -1.10
CA LEU A 36 8.05 1.03 -0.33
C LEU A 36 6.90 1.86 -0.90
N VAL A 37 5.77 1.21 -1.16
CA VAL A 37 4.60 1.80 -1.81
C VAL A 37 3.38 1.66 -0.91
N PHE A 38 2.78 2.80 -0.53
CA PHE A 38 1.47 2.87 0.10
C PHE A 38 0.45 3.35 -0.94
N SER A 39 -0.54 2.50 -1.23
CA SER A 39 -1.52 2.75 -2.30
C SER A 39 -2.94 2.54 -1.82
N TYR A 40 -3.87 3.33 -2.34
CA TYR A 40 -5.29 3.19 -2.05
C TYR A 40 -6.16 3.80 -3.15
N ASN A 41 -7.36 3.25 -3.31
CA ASN A 41 -8.43 3.80 -4.13
C ASN A 41 -9.69 3.94 -3.26
N LEU A 42 -10.42 5.05 -3.46
CA LEU A 42 -11.65 5.40 -2.75
C LEU A 42 -12.84 5.52 -3.73
N GLY A 43 -12.73 4.90 -4.90
CA GLY A 43 -13.74 4.90 -5.96
C GLY A 43 -13.55 5.96 -7.06
N SER A 44 -12.63 6.91 -6.87
CA SER A 44 -12.37 8.01 -7.82
C SER A 44 -10.97 8.02 -8.42
N GLY A 45 -10.19 6.96 -8.19
CA GLY A 45 -8.85 6.78 -8.73
C GLY A 45 -7.79 6.52 -7.66
N VAL A 46 -6.66 5.98 -8.10
CA VAL A 46 -5.59 5.46 -7.23
C VAL A 46 -4.67 6.59 -6.76
N ALA A 47 -4.40 6.65 -5.46
CA ALA A 47 -3.25 7.35 -4.89
C ALA A 47 -2.10 6.36 -4.68
N SER A 48 -0.88 6.75 -5.05
CA SER A 48 0.33 5.97 -4.78
C SER A 48 1.39 6.88 -4.17
N ILE A 49 1.85 6.54 -2.96
CA ILE A 49 2.88 7.29 -2.23
C ILE A 49 4.08 6.36 -2.08
N MET A 50 5.19 6.74 -2.73
CA MET A 50 6.41 5.94 -2.79
C MET A 50 7.52 6.56 -1.95
N VAL A 51 8.26 5.70 -1.25
CA VAL A 51 9.52 6.03 -0.58
C VAL A 51 10.60 5.16 -1.20
N ASN A 52 11.60 5.79 -1.79
CA ASN A 52 12.79 5.11 -2.31
C ASN A 52 13.79 4.89 -1.17
N GLY A 53 14.43 3.72 -1.16
CA GLY A 53 15.43 3.35 -0.16
C GLY A 53 15.84 1.89 -0.33
N SER A 54 16.85 1.45 0.42
CA SER A 54 17.31 0.06 0.42
C SER A 54 16.54 -0.76 1.45
N PHE A 55 15.22 -0.87 1.30
CA PHE A 55 14.35 -1.52 2.29
C PHE A 55 14.34 -3.06 2.21
N ASN A 56 15.03 -3.60 1.21
CA ASN A 56 15.25 -5.02 1.00
C ASN A 56 16.71 -5.43 1.32
N ASP A 57 17.34 -4.76 2.27
CA ASP A 57 18.75 -4.99 2.68
C ASP A 57 18.91 -6.14 3.69
N GLY A 58 17.84 -6.87 4.01
CA GLY A 58 17.84 -7.92 5.01
C GLY A 58 17.82 -7.42 6.47
N ARG A 59 17.56 -6.13 6.72
CA ARG A 59 17.44 -5.54 8.06
C ARG A 59 16.00 -5.17 8.38
N TRP A 60 15.76 -4.91 9.67
CA TRP A 60 14.43 -4.52 10.14
C TRP A 60 14.16 -3.04 9.85
N HIS A 61 13.09 -2.77 9.12
CA HIS A 61 12.59 -1.41 8.88
C HIS A 61 11.26 -1.20 9.60
N ARG A 62 11.03 0.02 10.11
CA ARG A 62 9.77 0.46 10.72
C ARG A 62 8.98 1.31 9.75
N VAL A 63 7.72 0.94 9.57
CA VAL A 63 6.77 1.63 8.70
C VAL A 63 5.56 2.12 9.45
N LYS A 64 5.16 3.36 9.14
CA LYS A 64 3.88 3.94 9.52
C LYS A 64 3.20 4.51 8.28
N ALA A 65 2.05 3.95 7.93
CA ALA A 65 1.15 4.50 6.91
C ALA A 65 -0.14 4.96 7.59
N VAL A 66 -0.60 6.16 7.23
CA VAL A 66 -1.81 6.79 7.77
C VAL A 66 -2.60 7.37 6.61
N ARG A 67 -3.91 7.22 6.64
CA ARG A 67 -4.82 7.89 5.71
C ARG A 67 -5.92 8.60 6.50
N ASP A 68 -6.18 9.85 6.15
CA ASP A 68 -7.31 10.64 6.62
C ASP A 68 -8.04 11.26 5.42
N GLY A 69 -9.27 10.80 5.17
CA GLY A 69 -10.01 11.13 3.97
C GLY A 69 -9.21 10.80 2.70
N GLN A 70 -9.02 11.80 1.85
CA GLN A 70 -8.21 11.65 0.64
C GLN A 70 -6.71 11.70 0.89
N SER A 71 -6.27 12.20 2.05
CA SER A 71 -4.85 12.45 2.34
C SER A 71 -4.19 11.20 2.91
N GLY A 72 -3.06 10.80 2.33
CA GLY A 72 -2.22 9.72 2.81
C GLY A 72 -0.85 10.23 3.23
N LYS A 73 -0.26 9.56 4.21
CA LYS A 73 1.10 9.80 4.70
C LYS A 73 1.79 8.47 4.98
N ILE A 74 3.04 8.36 4.53
CA ILE A 74 3.93 7.24 4.85
C ILE A 74 5.21 7.76 5.49
N THR A 75 5.73 7.04 6.47
CA THR A 75 7.00 7.31 7.14
C THR A 75 7.73 5.98 7.30
N VAL A 76 8.99 5.95 6.89
CA VAL A 76 9.85 4.75 6.92
C VAL A 76 11.12 5.13 7.66
N ASP A 77 11.42 4.42 8.74
CA ASP A 77 12.55 4.71 9.63
C ASP A 77 12.66 6.22 9.90
N ASP A 78 13.79 6.82 9.50
CA ASP A 78 14.11 8.24 9.63
C ASP A 78 14.19 8.96 8.26
N TYR A 79 13.67 8.36 7.18
CA TYR A 79 13.62 8.95 5.82
C TYR A 79 12.63 10.12 5.69
N GLY A 80 12.01 10.53 6.80
CA GLY A 80 10.98 11.57 6.81
C GLY A 80 9.63 11.09 6.28
N ALA A 81 8.68 12.02 6.25
CA ALA A 81 7.32 11.76 5.80
C ALA A 81 7.14 12.06 4.31
N ARG A 82 6.46 11.16 3.59
CA ARG A 82 5.95 11.43 2.25
C ARG A 82 4.43 11.43 2.29
N THR A 83 3.83 12.34 1.53
CA THR A 83 2.38 12.54 1.48
C THR A 83 1.87 12.48 0.05
N GLY A 84 0.60 12.15 -0.11
CA GLY A 84 -0.10 12.18 -1.38
C GLY A 84 -1.60 12.16 -1.16
N LYS A 85 -2.37 12.39 -2.22
CA LYS A 85 -3.82 12.52 -2.14
C LYS A 85 -4.50 11.74 -3.27
N SER A 86 -5.59 11.04 -2.97
CA SER A 86 -6.41 10.43 -4.04
C SER A 86 -7.18 11.51 -4.82
N PRO A 87 -7.37 11.31 -6.13
CA PRO A 87 -8.13 12.22 -6.99
C PRO A 87 -9.64 12.22 -6.65
N GLY A 88 -10.38 13.20 -7.19
CA GLY A 88 -11.83 13.31 -7.04
C GLY A 88 -12.27 13.93 -5.72
N MET A 89 -13.44 13.52 -5.21
CA MET A 89 -14.03 14.01 -3.97
C MET A 89 -14.29 12.91 -2.93
N MET A 90 -14.11 11.64 -3.30
CA MET A 90 -14.39 10.51 -2.40
C MET A 90 -13.38 10.46 -1.25
N ARG A 91 -13.88 10.25 -0.03
CA ARG A 91 -13.07 10.25 1.21
C ARG A 91 -13.15 8.94 2.00
N GLN A 92 -14.21 8.16 1.77
CA GLN A 92 -14.47 6.93 2.50
C GLN A 92 -13.79 5.75 1.82
N LEU A 93 -13.44 4.74 2.62
CA LEU A 93 -12.89 3.47 2.15
C LEU A 93 -13.92 2.40 2.52
N ASN A 94 -14.73 1.98 1.56
CA ASN A 94 -15.90 1.13 1.72
C ASN A 94 -15.56 -0.32 1.39
N ILE A 95 -14.79 -0.98 2.27
CA ILE A 95 -14.29 -2.34 2.04
C ILE A 95 -14.76 -3.29 3.14
N ASN A 96 -15.34 -4.42 2.74
CA ASN A 96 -15.77 -5.50 3.63
C ASN A 96 -14.79 -6.70 3.52
N GLY A 97 -14.73 -7.54 4.56
CA GLY A 97 -13.94 -8.77 4.52
C GLY A 97 -12.55 -8.70 5.17
N ALA A 98 -11.69 -9.65 4.79
CA ALA A 98 -10.44 -9.94 5.49
C ALA A 98 -9.32 -8.96 5.17
N LEU A 99 -8.46 -8.72 6.18
CA LEU A 99 -7.18 -8.06 6.01
C LEU A 99 -6.10 -9.13 5.77
N TYR A 100 -5.34 -8.99 4.69
CA TYR A 100 -4.25 -9.91 4.36
C TYR A 100 -2.91 -9.29 4.72
N VAL A 101 -2.01 -10.10 5.27
CA VAL A 101 -0.66 -9.70 5.69
C VAL A 101 0.35 -10.68 5.10
N GLY A 102 1.40 -10.16 4.45
CA GLY A 102 2.49 -10.95 3.85
C GLY A 102 2.17 -11.59 2.49
N GLY A 103 0.92 -11.53 2.03
CA GLY A 103 0.49 -12.06 0.75
C GLY A 103 -1.01 -12.31 0.70
N MET A 104 -1.56 -12.50 -0.51
CA MET A 104 -2.95 -12.94 -0.71
C MET A 104 -3.01 -13.88 -1.91
N LYS A 105 -3.92 -14.87 -1.85
CA LYS A 105 -4.03 -15.94 -2.84
C LYS A 105 -4.44 -15.46 -4.24
N GLU A 106 -5.03 -14.27 -4.35
CA GLU A 106 -5.65 -13.74 -5.57
C GLU A 106 -4.75 -12.83 -6.43
N ILE A 107 -3.55 -12.44 -5.97
CA ILE A 107 -2.65 -11.59 -6.76
C ILE A 107 -2.16 -12.29 -8.04
N ALA A 108 -2.20 -13.62 -8.09
CA ALA A 108 -1.77 -14.39 -9.27
C ALA A 108 -2.65 -14.19 -10.52
N LEU A 109 -3.78 -13.48 -10.43
CA LEU A 109 -4.72 -13.33 -11.57
C LEU A 109 -4.70 -11.95 -12.25
N HIS A 110 -4.02 -10.93 -11.71
CA HIS A 110 -4.16 -9.55 -12.21
C HIS A 110 -2.84 -8.77 -12.41
N THR A 111 -1.69 -9.46 -12.43
CA THR A 111 -0.43 -8.90 -12.93
C THR A 111 -0.11 -9.49 -14.29
N ASN A 112 -0.68 -8.90 -15.34
CA ASN A 112 -0.18 -8.96 -16.72
C ASN A 112 -0.15 -7.52 -17.24
#